data_AF-A0A842WZ58-F1
#
_entry.id   AF-A0A842WZ58-F1
#
_cell.length_a   1.000
_cell.length_b   1.000
_cell.length_c   1.000
_cell.angle_alpha   90.00
_cell.angle_beta   90.00
_cell.angle_gamma   90.00
#
_symmetry.space_group_name_H-M   'P 1'
#
loop_
_entity.id
_entity.type
_entity.pdbx_description
1 polymer ?
#
loop_
_entity_poly.entity_id
_entity_poly.type
_entity_poly.pdbx_seq_one_letter_code
_entity_poly.pdbx_strand_id
1 'polypeptide(L)'
;MPSNIKVRKKTTRKNNSTDINLLVNTETDDVYFEWDRHKIVNALREEGGVGERTAKNIAKSVEQRVMDSGIKKITTSLIRELVDNELFELGYQKKLEKQASISLPKSDIEELIFSKSQENSNIGTNNPEAIQFSLSETALKQYALQEVFSEEVAEAHRTGKVHVHDLGHPTRIYAFSKDTKLIVKIDGDIREMTLEELYDCVDGISLQINETQHTKECSHSDMFVLDRNDWVKLNRVIFSDEVKDMVEFSVGGHIVKVTSDHGCVVKRNNRVIITRADEVKNTDEFMYVMKESVDGNMPNMQEKI
;
A
#
# COMPACT_ATOMS: atom_id res chain seq x y z
N MET A 1 -13.86 5.22 43.83
CA MET A 1 -13.63 5.60 42.42
C MET A 1 -12.51 6.63 42.41
N PRO A 2 -11.53 6.56 41.49
CA PRO A 2 -10.48 7.57 41.37
C PRO A 2 -11.07 8.87 40.83
N SER A 3 -11.70 9.66 41.69
CA SER A 3 -12.49 10.85 41.34
C SER A 3 -11.65 12.08 40.96
N ASN A 4 -10.43 11.88 40.43
CA ASN A 4 -9.52 12.99 40.13
C ASN A 4 -8.62 12.77 38.89
N ILE A 5 -8.83 11.70 38.13
CA ILE A 5 -8.07 11.43 36.89
C ILE A 5 -8.92 11.87 35.70
N LYS A 6 -8.39 12.80 34.90
CA LYS A 6 -9.02 13.24 33.66
C LYS A 6 -8.35 12.60 32.45
N VAL A 7 -9.15 11.97 31.61
CA VAL A 7 -8.72 11.37 30.35
C VAL A 7 -8.90 12.39 29.24
N ARG A 8 -7.80 12.80 28.60
CA ARG A 8 -7.80 13.66 27.43
C ARG A 8 -8.00 12.80 26.18
N LYS A 9 -9.07 13.08 25.44
CA LYS A 9 -9.34 12.47 24.13
C LYS A 9 -9.38 13.57 23.07
N LYS A 10 -8.65 13.36 21.98
CA LYS A 10 -8.84 14.15 20.77
C LYS A 10 -10.19 13.79 20.15
N THR A 11 -11.12 14.74 20.05
CA THR A 11 -12.29 14.52 19.22
C THR A 11 -11.84 14.53 17.77
N THR A 12 -12.18 13.49 17.06
CA THR A 12 -12.07 13.44 15.60
C THR A 12 -13.48 13.14 15.14
N ARG A 13 -14.03 14.00 14.27
CA ARG A 13 -15.15 13.57 13.43
C ARG A 13 -14.66 12.36 12.62
N LYS A 14 -15.55 11.56 12.03
CA LYS A 14 -15.11 10.53 11.07
C LYS A 14 -14.38 11.27 9.94
N ASN A 15 -13.06 11.28 10.02
CA ASN A 15 -12.21 12.04 9.11
C ASN A 15 -12.31 11.37 7.74
N ASN A 16 -12.79 12.11 6.74
CA ASN A 16 -12.63 11.69 5.35
C ASN A 16 -11.13 11.76 4.98
N SER A 17 -10.74 11.23 3.82
CA SER A 17 -9.33 11.23 3.39
C SER A 17 -8.73 12.65 3.33
N THR A 18 -9.54 13.67 3.05
CA THR A 18 -9.12 15.07 3.04
C THR A 18 -8.78 15.56 4.45
N ASP A 19 -9.61 15.28 5.45
CA ASP A 19 -9.37 15.67 6.84
C ASP A 19 -8.12 14.99 7.43
N ILE A 20 -7.85 13.74 7.04
CA ILE A 20 -6.62 13.02 7.41
C ILE A 20 -5.37 13.71 6.84
N ASN A 21 -5.42 14.13 5.57
CA ASN A 21 -4.30 14.76 4.89
C ASN A 21 -3.99 16.17 5.39
N LEU A 22 -5.02 16.94 5.77
CA LEU A 22 -4.84 18.33 6.15
C LEU A 22 -4.07 18.49 7.47
N LEU A 23 -4.17 17.51 8.39
CA LEU A 23 -3.53 17.55 9.72
C LEU A 23 -3.85 18.85 10.50
N VAL A 24 -4.93 19.57 10.15
CA VAL A 24 -5.36 20.80 10.81
C VAL A 24 -6.33 20.44 11.93
N ASN A 25 -6.05 20.88 13.16
CA ASN A 25 -7.01 20.80 14.25
C ASN A 25 -7.94 22.01 14.17
N THR A 26 -9.26 21.79 14.09
CA THR A 26 -10.24 22.86 14.31
C THR A 26 -10.29 23.22 15.80
N GLU A 27 -10.61 24.47 16.16
CA GLU A 27 -10.42 25.07 17.50
C GLU A 27 -11.12 24.39 18.71
N THR A 28 -11.75 23.23 18.56
CA THR A 28 -12.43 22.54 19.67
C THR A 28 -12.17 21.04 19.66
N ASP A 29 -10.99 20.57 20.07
CA ASP A 29 -10.75 19.11 20.00
C ASP A 29 -10.04 18.42 21.17
N ASP A 30 -9.82 19.06 22.32
CA ASP A 30 -9.40 18.35 23.55
C ASP A 30 -10.57 18.27 24.54
N VAL A 31 -11.29 17.15 24.53
CA VAL A 31 -12.34 16.88 25.52
C VAL A 31 -11.76 16.05 26.66
N TYR A 32 -11.99 16.51 27.89
CA TYR A 32 -11.61 15.80 29.09
C TYR A 32 -12.79 15.02 29.62
N PHE A 33 -12.60 13.71 29.79
CA PHE A 33 -13.58 12.82 30.40
C PHE A 33 -13.08 12.37 31.77
N GLU A 34 -14.00 12.03 32.66
CA GLU A 34 -13.65 11.31 33.90
C GLU A 34 -13.13 9.90 33.56
N TRP A 35 -12.20 9.41 34.37
CA TRP A 35 -11.68 8.05 34.24
C TRP A 35 -12.81 7.02 34.38
N ASP A 36 -12.90 6.13 33.40
CA ASP A 36 -13.83 5.02 33.40
C ASP A 36 -13.15 3.76 32.87
N ARG A 37 -12.79 2.86 33.79
CA ARG A 37 -12.15 1.59 33.46
C ARG A 37 -13.03 0.67 32.62
N HIS A 38 -14.36 0.83 32.63
CA HIS A 38 -15.25 0.01 31.80
C HIS A 38 -15.01 0.26 30.31
N LYS A 39 -14.54 1.46 29.93
CA LYS A 39 -14.13 1.75 28.55
C LYS A 39 -12.95 0.90 28.11
N ILE A 40 -11.98 0.66 28.99
CA ILE A 40 -10.85 -0.23 28.72
C ILE A 40 -11.33 -1.67 28.55
N VAL A 41 -12.22 -2.14 29.45
CA VAL A 41 -12.81 -3.48 29.37
C VAL A 41 -13.56 -3.68 28.05
N ASN A 42 -14.38 -2.71 27.65
CA ASN A 42 -15.16 -2.80 26.41
C ASN A 42 -14.25 -2.80 25.18
N ALA A 43 -13.27 -1.89 25.11
CA ALA A 43 -12.30 -1.86 24.01
C ALA A 43 -11.51 -3.17 23.88
N LEU A 44 -11.04 -3.74 25.01
CA LEU A 44 -10.35 -5.03 25.02
C LEU A 44 -11.22 -6.19 24.55
N ARG A 45 -12.53 -6.13 24.78
CA ARG A 45 -13.49 -7.14 24.33
C ARG A 45 -13.83 -6.98 22.85
N GLU A 46 -14.12 -5.76 22.43
CA GLU A 46 -14.59 -5.43 21.07
C GLU A 46 -13.45 -5.45 20.05
N GLU A 47 -12.35 -4.75 20.35
CA GLU A 47 -11.21 -4.58 19.43
C GLU A 47 -10.16 -5.69 19.66
N GLY A 48 -9.95 -6.09 20.91
CA GLY A 48 -8.94 -7.09 21.29
C GLY A 48 -9.44 -8.53 21.35
N GLY A 49 -10.77 -8.77 21.31
CA GLY A 49 -11.35 -10.11 21.48
C GLY A 49 -10.92 -10.81 22.77
N VAL A 50 -10.56 -10.08 23.82
CA VAL A 50 -10.08 -10.61 25.11
C VAL A 50 -11.27 -11.03 25.97
N GLY A 51 -11.17 -12.19 26.63
CA GLY A 51 -12.22 -12.69 27.52
C GLY A 51 -12.53 -11.72 28.65
N GLU A 52 -13.80 -11.59 29.02
CA GLU A 52 -14.29 -10.56 29.95
C GLU A 52 -13.53 -10.53 31.29
N ARG A 53 -13.24 -11.70 31.86
CA ARG A 53 -12.47 -11.82 33.11
C ARG A 53 -11.06 -11.26 32.96
N THR A 54 -10.37 -11.58 31.87
CA THR A 54 -9.02 -11.10 31.60
C THR A 54 -9.03 -9.59 31.32
N ALA A 55 -9.99 -9.10 30.53
CA ALA A 55 -10.15 -7.68 30.25
C ALA A 55 -10.39 -6.85 31.53
N LYS A 56 -11.22 -7.37 32.45
CA LYS A 56 -11.44 -6.76 33.77
C LYS A 56 -10.16 -6.71 34.62
N ASN A 57 -9.34 -7.76 34.58
CA ASN A 57 -8.07 -7.81 35.31
C ASN A 57 -7.05 -6.80 34.75
N ILE A 58 -6.90 -6.76 33.42
CA ILE A 58 -6.01 -5.79 32.75
C ILE A 58 -6.44 -4.36 33.07
N ALA A 59 -7.74 -4.04 32.90
CA ALA A 59 -8.26 -2.71 33.20
C ALA A 59 -8.01 -2.29 34.65
N LYS A 60 -8.10 -3.23 35.61
CA LYS A 60 -7.79 -2.99 37.02
C LYS A 60 -6.29 -2.73 37.24
N SER A 61 -5.41 -3.49 36.57
CA SER A 61 -3.95 -3.32 36.68
C SER A 61 -3.51 -1.96 36.14
N VAL A 62 -4.00 -1.58 34.95
CA VAL A 62 -3.75 -0.28 34.35
C VAL A 62 -4.28 0.85 35.23
N GLU A 63 -5.50 0.72 35.75
CA GLU A 63 -6.09 1.68 36.69
C GLU A 63 -5.20 1.89 37.93
N GLN A 64 -4.70 0.81 38.53
CA GLN A 64 -3.79 0.89 39.67
C GLN A 64 -2.47 1.58 39.30
N ARG A 65 -1.86 1.21 38.17
CA ARG A 65 -0.60 1.80 37.69
C ARG A 65 -0.74 3.30 37.43
N VAL A 66 -1.86 3.75 36.86
CA VAL A 66 -2.15 5.18 36.67
C VAL A 66 -2.32 5.87 38.02
N MET A 67 -3.02 5.28 39.00
CA MET A 67 -3.13 5.87 40.33
C MET A 67 -1.78 6.00 41.03
N ASP A 68 -0.98 4.94 41.02
CA ASP A 68 0.33 4.89 41.69
C ASP A 68 1.33 5.88 41.07
N SER A 69 1.21 6.16 39.78
CA SER A 69 2.04 7.17 39.08
C SER A 69 1.76 8.62 39.49
N GLY A 70 0.64 8.89 40.18
CA GLY A 70 0.22 10.25 40.54
C GLY A 70 -0.26 11.11 39.36
N ILE A 71 -0.46 10.52 38.17
CA ILE A 71 -0.90 11.23 36.97
C ILE A 71 -2.36 11.68 37.11
N LYS A 72 -2.59 13.01 37.08
CA LYS A 72 -3.94 13.60 37.14
C LYS A 72 -4.61 13.76 35.77
N LYS A 73 -3.81 13.83 34.70
CA LYS A 73 -4.28 14.00 33.31
C LYS A 73 -3.55 13.00 32.42
N ILE A 74 -4.28 12.12 31.76
CA ILE A 74 -3.72 11.05 30.94
C ILE A 74 -4.33 11.06 29.54
N THR A 75 -3.54 10.75 28.51
CA THR A 75 -4.01 10.67 27.12
C THR A 75 -4.52 9.26 26.83
N THR A 76 -5.47 9.13 25.89
CA THR A 76 -5.89 7.82 25.39
C THR A 76 -4.73 7.01 24.79
N SER A 77 -3.74 7.67 24.18
CA SER A 77 -2.52 7.03 23.68
C SER A 77 -1.73 6.37 24.81
N LEU A 78 -1.46 7.10 25.91
CA LEU A 78 -0.72 6.53 27.03
C LEU A 78 -1.51 5.40 27.72
N ILE A 79 -2.84 5.50 27.80
CA ILE A 79 -3.67 4.39 28.29
C ILE A 79 -3.47 3.15 27.41
N ARG A 80 -3.43 3.31 26.07
CA ARG A 80 -3.19 2.20 25.15
C ARG A 80 -1.83 1.54 25.39
N GLU A 81 -0.75 2.33 25.48
CA GLU A 81 0.59 1.80 25.79
C GLU A 81 0.62 1.00 27.10
N LEU A 82 -0.07 1.48 28.15
CA LEU A 82 -0.14 0.76 29.44
C LEU A 82 -0.93 -0.55 29.32
N VAL A 83 -2.02 -0.56 28.55
CA VAL A 83 -2.81 -1.77 28.25
C VAL A 83 -1.99 -2.76 27.44
N ASP A 84 -1.22 -2.28 26.45
CA ASP A 84 -0.41 -3.10 25.57
C ASP A 84 0.71 -3.81 26.33
N ASN A 85 1.32 -3.12 27.30
CA ASN A 85 2.28 -3.73 28.23
C ASN A 85 1.65 -4.89 29.04
N GLU A 86 0.45 -4.73 29.57
CA GLU A 86 -0.23 -5.80 30.33
C GLU A 86 -0.61 -6.98 29.44
N LEU A 87 -1.04 -6.71 28.20
CA LEU A 87 -1.32 -7.75 27.20
C LEU A 87 -0.06 -8.53 26.83
N PHE A 88 1.07 -7.84 26.69
CA PHE A 88 2.38 -8.44 26.41
C PHE A 88 2.81 -9.38 27.54
N GLU A 89 2.72 -8.94 28.80
CA GLU A 89 3.07 -9.75 29.97
C GLU A 89 2.20 -11.02 30.10
N LEU A 90 0.96 -10.96 29.62
CA LEU A 90 0.01 -12.08 29.61
C LEU A 90 0.12 -13.00 28.37
N GLY A 91 1.07 -12.74 27.46
CA GLY A 91 1.30 -13.55 26.27
C GLY A 91 0.31 -13.33 25.13
N TYR A 92 -0.38 -12.18 25.09
CA TYR A 92 -1.29 -11.80 24.01
C TYR A 92 -0.58 -11.12 22.81
N GLN A 93 0.70 -11.40 22.55
CA GLN A 93 1.48 -10.77 21.45
C GLN A 93 0.76 -10.74 20.10
N LYS A 94 0.17 -11.86 19.66
CA LYS A 94 -0.51 -11.98 18.35
C LYS A 94 -1.69 -11.02 18.15
N LYS A 95 -2.22 -10.46 19.25
CA LYS A 95 -3.32 -9.49 19.21
C LYS A 95 -2.82 -8.04 19.23
N LEU A 96 -1.62 -7.81 19.78
CA LEU A 96 -0.93 -6.53 19.74
C LEU A 96 -0.39 -6.23 18.34
N GLU A 97 0.10 -7.25 17.63
CA GLU A 97 0.59 -7.13 16.25
C GLU A 97 -0.47 -6.53 15.30
N LYS A 98 -1.75 -6.90 15.46
CA LYS A 98 -2.87 -6.36 14.66
C LYS A 98 -3.27 -4.93 14.99
N GLN A 99 -2.78 -4.39 16.10
CA GLN A 99 -3.06 -3.02 16.56
C GLN A 99 -1.80 -2.14 16.47
N ALA A 100 -0.69 -2.69 15.97
CA ALA A 100 0.57 -1.98 15.84
C ALA A 100 0.41 -0.78 14.92
N SER A 101 0.85 0.39 15.39
CA SER A 101 0.82 1.60 14.58
C SER A 101 1.93 1.58 13.53
N ILE A 102 1.58 1.90 12.29
CA ILE A 102 2.58 2.25 11.26
C ILE A 102 3.13 3.63 11.62
N SER A 103 4.43 3.69 11.88
CA SER A 103 5.08 4.92 12.32
C SER A 103 6.56 4.91 11.99
N LEU A 104 7.15 6.10 11.94
CA LEU A 104 8.58 6.27 11.81
C LEU A 104 9.12 7.08 12.99
N PRO A 105 10.18 6.61 13.65
CA PRO A 105 10.93 7.43 14.60
C PRO A 105 11.39 8.74 13.95
N LYS A 106 11.42 9.82 14.73
CA LYS A 106 11.89 11.13 14.24
C LYS A 106 13.30 11.06 13.67
N SER A 107 14.17 10.28 14.31
CA SER A 107 15.55 10.04 13.85
C SER A 107 15.59 9.46 12.44
N ASP A 108 14.70 8.52 12.15
CA ASP A 108 14.68 7.80 10.87
C ASP A 108 14.15 8.71 9.76
N ILE A 109 13.16 9.55 10.10
CA ILE A 109 12.69 10.62 9.21
C ILE A 109 13.82 11.60 8.91
N GLU A 110 14.56 12.04 9.93
CA GLU A 110 15.72 12.92 9.76
C GLU A 110 16.78 12.27 8.87
N GLU A 111 17.09 10.99 9.07
CA GLU A 111 18.03 10.25 8.23
C GLU A 111 17.55 10.19 6.77
N LEU A 112 16.28 9.89 6.50
CA LEU A 112 15.73 9.87 5.14
C LEU A 112 15.74 11.27 4.48
N ILE A 113 15.62 12.34 5.27
CA ILE A 113 15.70 13.72 4.76
C ILE A 113 17.15 14.09 4.41
N PHE A 114 18.12 13.72 5.23
CA PHE A 114 19.51 14.17 5.09
C PHE A 114 20.41 13.19 4.33
N SER A 115 19.98 11.95 4.13
CA SER A 115 20.78 10.88 3.53
C SER A 115 20.03 10.18 2.39
N LYS A 116 20.78 9.82 1.33
CA LYS A 116 20.24 9.12 0.17
C LYS A 116 20.21 7.60 0.40
N SER A 117 19.03 6.99 0.28
CA SER A 117 18.89 5.53 0.18
C SER A 117 19.51 4.99 -1.12
N GLN A 118 20.15 3.82 -1.06
CA GLN A 118 20.69 3.11 -2.23
C GLN A 118 19.79 1.97 -2.71
N GLU A 119 18.60 1.83 -2.13
CA GLU A 119 17.71 0.70 -2.42
C GLU A 119 17.09 0.79 -3.81
N ASN A 120 16.80 2.00 -4.30
CA ASN A 120 16.29 2.24 -5.64
C ASN A 120 17.33 2.93 -6.51
N SER A 121 17.94 2.18 -7.44
CA SER A 121 18.96 2.69 -8.36
C SER A 121 18.44 3.75 -9.34
N ASN A 122 17.12 3.85 -9.53
CA ASN A 122 16.50 4.85 -10.41
C ASN A 122 16.39 6.22 -9.75
N ILE A 123 16.62 6.31 -8.43
CA ILE A 123 16.66 7.59 -7.71
C ILE A 123 18.10 8.07 -7.66
N GLY A 124 18.46 8.98 -8.55
CA GLY A 124 19.82 9.52 -8.65
C GLY A 124 20.22 10.45 -7.49
N THR A 125 19.28 11.22 -6.95
CA THR A 125 19.53 12.29 -5.95
C THR A 125 18.50 12.27 -4.82
N ASN A 126 18.87 12.75 -3.62
CA ASN A 126 17.95 12.91 -2.49
C ASN A 126 17.24 14.27 -2.54
N ASN A 127 16.46 14.49 -3.61
CA ASN A 127 15.68 15.71 -3.79
C ASN A 127 14.34 15.63 -2.99
N PRO A 128 13.56 16.72 -2.88
CA PRO A 128 12.30 16.70 -2.11
C PRO A 128 11.30 15.61 -2.53
N GLU A 129 11.20 15.29 -3.82
CA GLU A 129 10.33 14.22 -4.32
C GLU A 129 10.84 12.84 -3.91
N ALA A 130 12.16 12.62 -3.98
CA ALA A 130 12.79 11.38 -3.52
C ALA A 130 12.64 11.17 -2.00
N ILE A 131 12.69 12.26 -1.22
CA ILE A 131 12.44 12.21 0.23
C ILE A 131 10.98 11.83 0.49
N GLN A 132 10.03 12.52 -0.15
CA GLN A 132 8.60 12.22 0.00
C GLN A 132 8.29 10.79 -0.45
N PHE A 133 8.88 10.34 -1.54
CA PHE A 133 8.79 8.97 -2.03
C PHE A 133 9.31 7.99 -0.98
N SER A 134 10.52 8.18 -0.47
CA SER A 134 11.14 7.28 0.52
C SER A 134 10.33 7.18 1.82
N LEU A 135 9.80 8.30 2.32
CA LEU A 135 8.93 8.31 3.50
C LEU A 135 7.62 7.56 3.26
N SER A 136 6.98 7.82 2.11
CA SER A 136 5.72 7.17 1.73
C SER A 136 5.92 5.67 1.51
N GLU A 137 6.99 5.32 0.81
CA GLU A 137 7.38 3.95 0.52
C GLU A 137 7.66 3.18 1.81
N THR A 138 8.36 3.78 2.77
CA THR A 138 8.64 3.14 4.07
C THR A 138 7.36 2.86 4.86
N ALA A 139 6.40 3.80 4.87
CA ALA A 139 5.11 3.57 5.50
C ALA A 139 4.32 2.43 4.82
N LEU A 140 4.35 2.39 3.48
CA LEU A 140 3.72 1.32 2.70
C LEU A 140 4.42 -0.04 2.86
N LYS A 141 5.75 -0.06 3.05
CA LYS A 141 6.52 -1.27 3.36
C LYS A 141 6.07 -1.86 4.70
N GLN A 142 5.93 -1.02 5.72
CA GLN A 142 5.39 -1.45 7.02
C GLN A 142 3.97 -1.99 6.90
N TYR A 143 3.09 -1.25 6.22
CA TYR A 143 1.72 -1.70 5.96
C TYR A 143 1.69 -3.06 5.24
N ALA A 144 2.50 -3.22 4.19
CA ALA A 144 2.56 -4.44 3.41
C ALA A 144 2.98 -5.65 4.28
N LEU A 145 4.00 -5.49 5.12
CA LEU A 145 4.47 -6.56 6.00
C LEU A 145 3.50 -6.88 7.15
N GLN A 146 2.68 -5.92 7.58
CA GLN A 146 1.71 -6.11 8.67
C GLN A 146 0.37 -6.67 8.17
N GLU A 147 -0.13 -6.17 7.04
CA GLU A 147 -1.52 -6.36 6.63
C GLU A 147 -1.67 -7.13 5.30
N VAL A 148 -0.66 -7.10 4.42
CA VAL A 148 -0.76 -7.67 3.07
C VAL A 148 -0.12 -9.06 2.99
N PHE A 149 1.11 -9.19 3.49
CA PHE A 149 1.86 -10.44 3.45
C PHE A 149 1.57 -11.32 4.67
N SER A 150 1.65 -12.63 4.50
CA SER A 150 1.60 -13.56 5.64
C SER A 150 2.81 -13.36 6.55
N GLU A 151 2.65 -13.61 7.85
CA GLU A 151 3.73 -13.48 8.85
C GLU A 151 5.01 -14.24 8.49
N GLU A 152 4.90 -15.42 7.86
CA GLU A 152 6.06 -16.18 7.38
C GLU A 152 6.90 -15.41 6.34
N VAL A 153 6.23 -14.79 5.36
CA VAL A 153 6.86 -13.97 4.32
C VAL A 153 7.42 -12.68 4.91
N ALA A 154 6.66 -12.04 5.81
CA ALA A 154 7.10 -10.83 6.47
C ALA A 154 8.37 -11.08 7.30
N GLU A 155 8.42 -12.19 8.03
CA GLU A 155 9.58 -12.59 8.82
C GLU A 155 10.77 -13.00 7.95
N ALA A 156 10.53 -13.72 6.86
CA ALA A 156 11.57 -14.03 5.89
C ALA A 156 12.18 -12.76 5.27
N HIS A 157 11.36 -11.74 5.02
CA HIS A 157 11.83 -10.42 4.59
C HIS A 157 12.65 -9.71 5.66
N ARG A 158 12.09 -9.57 6.87
CA ARG A 158 12.75 -8.90 8.00
C ARG A 158 14.10 -9.54 8.36
N THR A 159 14.21 -10.86 8.24
CA THR A 159 15.45 -11.61 8.52
C THR A 159 16.40 -11.73 7.34
N GLY A 160 16.07 -11.14 6.19
CA GLY A 160 16.90 -11.16 4.98
C GLY A 160 16.97 -12.52 4.27
N LYS A 161 16.08 -13.47 4.60
CA LYS A 161 15.97 -14.76 3.90
C LYS A 161 15.35 -14.62 2.52
N VAL A 162 14.45 -13.65 2.38
CA VAL A 162 13.79 -13.26 1.13
C VAL A 162 13.89 -11.75 1.01
N HIS A 163 14.09 -11.22 -0.17
CA HIS A 163 13.92 -9.80 -0.43
C HIS A 163 12.67 -9.62 -1.29
N VAL A 164 11.69 -8.88 -0.79
CA VAL A 164 10.45 -8.59 -1.53
C VAL A 164 10.70 -7.29 -2.28
N HIS A 165 10.88 -7.39 -3.59
CA HIS A 165 11.06 -6.22 -4.45
C HIS A 165 9.81 -5.34 -4.45
N ASP A 166 10.00 -4.03 -4.53
CA ASP A 166 8.93 -3.02 -4.56
C ASP A 166 7.90 -3.18 -3.43
N LEU A 167 8.36 -3.60 -2.25
CA LEU A 167 7.53 -3.82 -1.07
C LEU A 167 6.69 -2.59 -0.68
N GLY A 168 7.14 -1.38 -1.03
CA GLY A 168 6.40 -0.13 -0.82
C GLY A 168 5.34 0.19 -1.86
N HIS A 169 5.07 -0.71 -2.81
CA HIS A 169 4.06 -0.56 -3.84
C HIS A 169 2.93 -1.59 -3.75
N PRO A 170 2.32 -1.85 -2.58
CA PRO A 170 1.27 -2.88 -2.44
C PRO A 170 0.00 -2.60 -3.26
N THR A 171 -0.11 -1.40 -3.86
CA THR A 171 -1.25 -0.94 -4.66
C THR A 171 -0.97 -0.88 -6.17
N ARG A 172 0.23 -1.29 -6.63
CA ARG A 172 0.64 -1.18 -8.04
C ARG A 172 1.16 -2.50 -8.61
N ILE A 173 1.17 -2.61 -9.93
CA ILE A 173 1.72 -3.73 -10.69
C ILE A 173 3.17 -3.38 -11.09
N TYR A 174 4.04 -4.39 -11.20
CA TYR A 174 5.50 -4.25 -11.27
C TYR A 174 6.07 -3.61 -12.57
N ALA A 175 5.79 -4.13 -13.79
CA ALA A 175 6.30 -3.56 -15.08
C ALA A 175 5.51 -4.05 -16.33
N PHE A 176 5.78 -3.53 -17.57
CA PHE A 176 5.22 -3.87 -18.92
C PHE A 176 6.23 -3.73 -20.12
N SER A 177 6.09 -4.48 -21.26
CA SER A 177 7.10 -4.56 -22.38
C SER A 177 6.60 -4.60 -23.87
N LYS A 178 7.57 -4.45 -24.82
CA LYS A 178 7.60 -3.80 -26.16
C LYS A 178 6.66 -4.24 -27.30
N ASP A 179 6.22 -5.49 -27.40
CA ASP A 179 5.29 -5.94 -28.48
C ASP A 179 3.81 -5.91 -28.06
N THR A 180 3.55 -5.43 -26.84
CA THR A 180 2.20 -5.38 -26.29
C THR A 180 1.45 -4.23 -26.93
N LYS A 181 0.38 -4.57 -27.65
CA LYS A 181 -0.56 -3.58 -28.18
C LYS A 181 -1.59 -3.23 -27.13
N LEU A 182 -1.79 -1.93 -26.96
CA LEU A 182 -2.81 -1.33 -26.14
C LEU A 182 -3.89 -0.74 -27.03
N ILE A 183 -5.13 -0.77 -26.55
CA ILE A 183 -6.19 0.03 -27.13
C ILE A 183 -6.11 1.40 -26.47
N VAL A 184 -5.75 2.40 -27.26
CA VAL A 184 -5.50 3.76 -26.81
C VAL A 184 -6.53 4.68 -27.46
N LYS A 185 -7.10 5.59 -26.66
CA LYS A 185 -7.95 6.67 -27.14
C LYS A 185 -7.18 7.98 -27.03
N ILE A 186 -6.93 8.64 -28.16
CA ILE A 186 -6.21 9.92 -28.24
C ILE A 186 -7.13 10.91 -28.95
N ASP A 187 -7.47 12.01 -28.29
CA ASP A 187 -8.34 13.08 -28.83
C ASP A 187 -9.70 12.56 -29.34
N GLY A 188 -10.21 11.47 -28.73
CA GLY A 188 -11.46 10.81 -29.11
C GLY A 188 -11.31 9.66 -30.10
N ASP A 189 -10.17 9.54 -30.78
CA ASP A 189 -9.89 8.47 -31.73
C ASP A 189 -9.33 7.23 -31.03
N ILE A 190 -9.98 6.08 -31.26
CA ILE A 190 -9.59 4.80 -30.69
C ILE A 190 -8.71 4.05 -31.70
N ARG A 191 -7.51 3.65 -31.26
CA ARG A 191 -6.54 2.90 -32.07
C ARG A 191 -5.82 1.86 -31.25
N GLU A 192 -5.39 0.80 -31.92
CA GLU A 192 -4.52 -0.23 -31.36
C GLU A 192 -3.07 0.20 -31.62
N MET A 193 -2.27 0.36 -30.58
CA MET A 193 -0.88 0.85 -30.65
C MET A 193 0.04 -0.01 -29.80
N THR A 194 1.23 -0.32 -30.30
CA THR A 194 2.31 -0.89 -29.48
C THR A 194 2.76 0.12 -28.43
N LEU A 195 3.42 -0.35 -27.37
CA LEU A 195 4.03 0.53 -26.38
C LEU A 195 5.13 1.43 -26.99
N GLU A 196 5.82 0.96 -28.02
CA GLU A 196 6.80 1.77 -28.77
C GLU A 196 6.10 2.89 -29.55
N GLU A 197 5.07 2.56 -30.33
CA GLU A 197 4.26 3.57 -31.04
C GLU A 197 3.61 4.57 -30.07
N LEU A 198 3.17 4.10 -28.90
CA LEU A 198 2.63 4.94 -27.84
C LEU A 198 3.71 5.86 -27.27
N TYR A 199 4.89 5.33 -26.98
CA TYR A 199 6.02 6.14 -26.50
C TYR A 199 6.46 7.18 -27.53
N ASP A 200 6.46 6.83 -28.80
CA ASP A 200 6.84 7.71 -29.90
C ASP A 200 5.78 8.79 -30.18
N CYS A 201 4.50 8.48 -29.99
CA CYS A 201 3.40 9.45 -30.19
C CYS A 201 3.18 10.38 -28.99
N VAL A 202 3.77 10.08 -27.83
CA VAL A 202 3.69 10.97 -26.67
C VAL A 202 4.63 12.16 -26.88
N ASP A 203 4.04 13.32 -27.13
CA ASP A 203 4.75 14.60 -27.09
C ASP A 203 5.08 14.95 -25.63
N GLY A 204 6.37 15.08 -25.31
CA GLY A 204 6.82 15.37 -23.96
C GLY A 204 8.33 15.53 -23.85
N ILE A 205 8.78 16.22 -22.81
CA ILE A 205 10.21 16.29 -22.49
C ILE A 205 10.65 14.89 -22.04
N SER A 206 11.61 14.31 -22.76
CA SER A 206 12.26 13.09 -22.31
C SER A 206 13.16 13.43 -21.12
N LEU A 207 12.73 13.03 -19.93
CA LEU A 207 13.53 13.11 -18.73
C LEU A 207 14.29 11.79 -18.57
N GLN A 208 15.61 11.87 -18.49
CA GLN A 208 16.43 10.70 -18.18
C GLN A 208 16.25 10.37 -16.69
N ILE A 209 15.76 9.17 -16.39
CA ILE A 209 15.59 8.67 -15.01
C ILE A 209 16.92 8.15 -14.50
N ASN A 210 17.61 7.36 -15.32
CA ASN A 210 18.93 6.79 -15.04
C ASN A 210 19.71 6.57 -16.37
N GLU A 211 20.86 5.90 -16.33
CA GLU A 211 21.67 5.63 -17.55
C GLU A 211 20.91 4.91 -18.65
N THR A 212 19.90 4.12 -18.29
CA THR A 212 19.19 3.17 -19.14
C THR A 212 17.68 3.41 -19.26
N GLN A 213 17.15 4.46 -18.64
CA GLN A 213 15.71 4.73 -18.55
C GLN A 213 15.38 6.17 -18.88
N HIS A 214 14.36 6.31 -19.73
CA HIS A 214 13.84 7.58 -20.20
C HIS A 214 12.33 7.64 -19.97
N THR A 215 11.83 8.74 -19.44
CA THR A 215 10.40 8.96 -19.29
C THR A 215 9.93 10.12 -20.14
N LYS A 216 8.77 9.97 -20.76
CA LYS A 216 8.01 11.06 -21.36
C LYS A 216 6.74 11.28 -20.54
N GLU A 217 6.59 12.48 -20.00
CA GLU A 217 5.30 12.86 -19.43
C GLU A 217 4.31 13.15 -20.54
N CYS A 218 3.09 12.63 -20.39
CA CYS A 218 2.04 12.85 -21.37
C CYS A 218 1.54 14.28 -21.26
N SER A 219 1.98 15.17 -22.15
CA SER A 219 1.49 16.55 -22.20
C SER A 219 0.08 16.65 -22.81
N HIS A 220 -0.39 15.60 -23.48
CA HIS A 220 -1.72 15.50 -24.09
C HIS A 220 -2.82 15.37 -23.02
N SER A 221 -3.80 16.28 -23.04
CA SER A 221 -4.89 16.30 -22.06
C SER A 221 -5.84 15.10 -22.18
N ASP A 222 -5.99 14.53 -23.38
CA ASP A 222 -6.98 13.52 -23.73
C ASP A 222 -6.37 12.22 -24.31
N MET A 223 -5.53 11.57 -23.52
CA MET A 223 -4.97 10.25 -23.85
C MET A 223 -5.34 9.21 -22.78
N PHE A 224 -5.94 8.11 -23.21
CA PHE A 224 -6.45 7.05 -22.35
C PHE A 224 -6.06 5.67 -22.87
N VAL A 225 -5.83 4.73 -21.97
CA VAL A 225 -5.68 3.30 -22.29
C VAL A 225 -6.91 2.57 -21.81
N LEU A 226 -7.41 1.62 -22.60
CA LEU A 226 -8.49 0.74 -22.19
C LEU A 226 -7.96 -0.26 -21.15
N ASP A 227 -8.47 -0.16 -19.92
CA ASP A 227 -8.31 -1.18 -18.89
C ASP A 227 -9.62 -1.99 -18.75
N ARG A 228 -9.61 -3.06 -17.96
CA ARG A 228 -10.68 -4.08 -17.75
C ARG A 228 -12.06 -3.75 -18.33
N ASN A 229 -12.68 -2.64 -17.89
CA ASN A 229 -13.99 -2.20 -18.36
C ASN A 229 -14.09 -0.68 -18.62
N ASP A 230 -12.99 0.08 -18.58
CA ASP A 230 -13.07 1.55 -18.69
C ASP A 230 -11.79 2.20 -19.21
N TRP A 231 -11.91 3.45 -19.63
CA TRP A 231 -10.81 4.30 -20.09
C TRP A 231 -10.05 4.87 -18.92
N VAL A 232 -8.78 4.50 -18.79
CA VAL A 232 -7.87 5.03 -17.76
C VAL A 232 -6.96 6.07 -18.38
N LYS A 233 -6.88 7.25 -17.78
CA LYS A 233 -6.03 8.35 -18.27
C LYS A 233 -4.55 7.95 -18.20
N LEU A 234 -3.85 8.14 -19.32
CA LEU A 234 -2.41 7.90 -19.41
C LEU A 234 -1.65 9.15 -18.97
N ASN A 235 -0.93 9.05 -17.85
CA ASN A 235 -0.18 10.19 -17.31
C ASN A 235 1.28 10.24 -17.78
N ARG A 236 1.88 9.08 -18.05
CA ARG A 236 3.32 8.95 -18.31
C ARG A 236 3.61 7.66 -19.08
N VAL A 237 4.64 7.68 -19.91
CA VAL A 237 5.22 6.48 -20.54
C VAL A 237 6.71 6.43 -20.22
N ILE A 238 7.18 5.25 -19.80
CA ILE A 238 8.58 5.00 -19.44
C ILE A 238 9.16 3.99 -20.42
N PHE A 239 10.35 4.29 -20.93
CA PHE A 239 11.14 3.43 -21.77
C PHE A 239 12.43 3.04 -21.03
N SER A 240 12.86 1.80 -21.19
CA SER A 240 14.14 1.32 -20.69
C SER A 240 14.89 0.60 -21.81
N ASP A 241 16.17 0.93 -21.98
CA ASP A 241 17.09 0.25 -22.90
C ASP A 241 17.85 -0.90 -22.21
N GLU A 242 17.50 -1.25 -20.97
CA GLU A 242 18.06 -2.39 -20.25
C GLU A 242 17.76 -3.69 -20.99
N VAL A 243 18.81 -4.49 -21.22
CA VAL A 243 18.69 -5.83 -21.77
C VAL A 243 18.35 -6.80 -20.63
N LYS A 244 17.11 -7.28 -20.61
CA LYS A 244 16.62 -8.29 -19.66
C LYS A 244 16.16 -9.54 -20.39
N ASP A 245 16.18 -10.67 -19.68
CA ASP A 245 15.60 -11.91 -20.20
C ASP A 245 14.10 -11.72 -20.44
N MET A 246 13.60 -12.31 -21.53
CA MET A 246 12.21 -12.16 -21.98
C MET A 246 11.46 -13.48 -21.89
N VAL A 247 10.21 -13.41 -21.46
CA VAL A 247 9.28 -14.54 -21.39
C VAL A 247 8.11 -14.26 -22.33
N GLU A 248 7.70 -15.27 -23.08
CA GLU A 248 6.61 -15.21 -24.05
C GLU A 248 5.41 -16.05 -23.57
N PHE A 249 4.21 -15.48 -23.67
CA PHE A 249 2.95 -16.13 -23.32
C PHE A 249 1.95 -16.06 -24.48
N SER A 250 1.06 -17.07 -24.56
CA SER A 250 -0.14 -17.01 -25.39
C SER A 250 -1.36 -16.70 -24.51
N VAL A 251 -1.89 -15.48 -24.59
CA VAL A 251 -3.00 -14.99 -23.79
C VAL A 251 -4.18 -14.65 -24.70
N GLY A 252 -5.28 -15.38 -24.59
CA GLY A 252 -6.47 -15.11 -25.41
C GLY A 252 -6.27 -15.20 -26.93
N GLY A 253 -5.29 -15.99 -27.37
CA GLY A 253 -4.90 -16.10 -28.78
C GLY A 253 -3.86 -15.07 -29.24
N HIS A 254 -3.40 -14.19 -28.35
CA HIS A 254 -2.34 -13.21 -28.62
C HIS A 254 -1.03 -13.62 -27.98
N ILE A 255 0.08 -13.35 -28.68
CA ILE A 255 1.42 -13.51 -28.12
C ILE A 255 1.78 -12.24 -27.34
N VAL A 256 2.13 -12.41 -26.07
CA VAL A 256 2.55 -11.33 -25.18
C VAL A 256 3.97 -11.64 -24.72
N LYS A 257 4.88 -10.68 -24.91
CA LYS A 257 6.28 -10.78 -24.46
C LYS A 257 6.54 -9.77 -23.36
N VAL A 258 7.13 -10.23 -22.27
CA VAL A 258 7.44 -9.41 -21.09
C VAL A 258 8.82 -9.75 -20.55
N THR A 259 9.43 -8.84 -19.80
CA THR A 259 10.67 -9.11 -19.08
C THR A 259 10.43 -10.21 -18.04
N SER A 260 11.44 -11.01 -17.72
CA SER A 260 11.34 -12.14 -16.80
C SER A 260 10.84 -11.73 -15.41
N ASP A 261 11.19 -10.52 -14.97
CA ASP A 261 10.77 -9.92 -13.71
C ASP A 261 9.34 -9.32 -13.75
N HIS A 262 8.72 -9.20 -14.92
CA HIS A 262 7.41 -8.57 -15.07
C HIS A 262 6.30 -9.27 -14.26
N GLY A 263 5.52 -8.51 -13.50
CA GLY A 263 4.38 -9.03 -12.74
C GLY A 263 3.19 -9.39 -13.64
N CYS A 264 2.84 -10.66 -13.72
CA CYS A 264 1.70 -11.20 -14.47
C CYS A 264 0.52 -11.48 -13.54
N VAL A 265 -0.66 -10.94 -13.88
CA VAL A 265 -1.91 -11.25 -13.17
C VAL A 265 -2.50 -12.53 -13.75
N VAL A 266 -2.45 -13.61 -12.97
CA VAL A 266 -2.97 -14.92 -13.38
C VAL A 266 -3.88 -15.52 -12.32
N LYS A 267 -4.82 -16.33 -12.76
CA LYS A 267 -5.66 -17.16 -11.90
C LYS A 267 -4.99 -18.51 -11.75
N ARG A 268 -4.50 -18.79 -10.54
CA ARG A 268 -3.86 -20.06 -10.14
C ARG A 268 -4.68 -20.67 -9.01
N ASN A 269 -5.15 -21.90 -9.17
CA ASN A 269 -5.98 -22.59 -8.17
C ASN A 269 -7.20 -21.76 -7.70
N ASN A 270 -7.92 -21.16 -8.66
CA ASN A 270 -9.09 -20.31 -8.41
C ASN A 270 -8.83 -19.04 -7.59
N ARG A 271 -7.57 -18.59 -7.49
CA ARG A 271 -7.18 -17.30 -6.89
C ARG A 271 -6.42 -16.46 -7.90
N VAL A 272 -6.76 -15.17 -7.97
CA VAL A 272 -6.00 -14.21 -8.76
C VAL A 272 -4.74 -13.84 -7.97
N ILE A 273 -3.58 -14.05 -8.58
CA ILE A 273 -2.26 -13.75 -8.01
C ILE A 273 -1.48 -12.88 -9.00
N ILE A 274 -0.50 -12.15 -8.48
CA ILE A 274 0.54 -11.52 -9.28
C ILE A 274 1.81 -12.34 -9.10
N THR A 275 2.41 -12.81 -10.19
CA THR A 275 3.64 -13.64 -10.18
C THR A 275 4.59 -13.09 -11.24
N ARG A 276 5.91 -13.25 -11.06
CA ARG A 276 6.84 -12.89 -12.14
C ARG A 276 6.60 -13.70 -13.39
N ALA A 277 6.94 -13.16 -14.55
CA ALA A 277 6.74 -13.82 -15.82
C ALA A 277 7.46 -15.17 -15.89
N ASP A 278 8.70 -15.23 -15.41
CA ASP A 278 9.47 -16.48 -15.35
C ASP A 278 8.92 -17.52 -14.35
N GLU A 279 7.97 -17.12 -13.50
CA GLU A 279 7.30 -17.98 -12.50
C GLU A 279 5.87 -18.36 -12.88
N VAL A 280 5.37 -17.94 -14.05
CA VAL A 280 4.06 -18.35 -14.57
C VAL A 280 4.09 -19.84 -14.93
N LYS A 281 3.06 -20.59 -14.49
CA LYS A 281 2.91 -22.02 -14.76
C LYS A 281 1.94 -22.23 -15.91
N ASN A 282 2.12 -23.32 -16.66
CA ASN A 282 1.21 -23.70 -17.75
C ASN A 282 -0.26 -23.92 -17.31
N THR A 283 -0.48 -24.13 -16.01
CA THR A 283 -1.81 -24.30 -15.41
C THR A 283 -2.49 -22.98 -15.04
N ASP A 284 -1.79 -21.86 -15.20
CA ASP A 284 -2.31 -20.55 -14.83
C ASP A 284 -3.13 -19.95 -15.97
N GLU A 285 -4.26 -19.36 -15.63
CA GLU A 285 -5.10 -18.65 -16.58
C GLU A 285 -4.82 -17.15 -16.49
N PHE A 286 -4.38 -16.53 -17.59
CA PHE A 286 -4.22 -15.08 -17.63
C PHE A 286 -5.57 -14.39 -17.53
N MET A 287 -5.62 -13.29 -16.79
CA MET A 287 -6.79 -12.40 -16.77
C MET A 287 -6.63 -11.38 -17.89
N TYR A 288 -7.52 -11.40 -18.90
CA TYR A 288 -7.46 -10.48 -20.05
C TYR A 288 -8.86 -10.08 -20.52
N VAL A 289 -8.94 -9.01 -21.32
CA VAL A 289 -10.20 -8.51 -21.90
C VAL A 289 -10.34 -9.03 -23.34
N MET A 290 -11.53 -9.50 -23.71
CA MET A 290 -11.82 -9.97 -25.07
C MET A 290 -12.14 -8.79 -26.00
N LYS A 291 -11.55 -8.75 -27.20
CA LYS A 291 -11.71 -7.66 -28.19
C LYS A 291 -13.17 -7.39 -28.58
N GLU A 292 -14.06 -8.39 -28.50
CA GLU A 292 -15.48 -8.29 -28.84
C GLU A 292 -16.27 -7.29 -27.97
N SER A 293 -15.74 -6.87 -26.81
CA SER A 293 -16.39 -5.86 -25.95
C SER A 293 -16.16 -4.41 -26.39
N VAL A 294 -15.37 -4.18 -27.44
CA VAL A 294 -14.93 -2.84 -27.87
C VAL A 294 -15.77 -2.29 -29.04
N ASP A 295 -16.40 -3.15 -29.85
CA ASP A 295 -17.05 -2.76 -31.12
C ASP A 295 -18.53 -2.33 -31.01
N GLY A 296 -19.08 -2.16 -29.81
CA GLY A 296 -20.38 -1.52 -29.60
C GLY A 296 -21.33 -2.31 -28.70
N ASN A 297 -21.84 -1.63 -27.68
CA ASN A 297 -22.58 -2.14 -26.51
C ASN A 297 -21.74 -3.04 -25.60
N MET A 298 -21.26 -2.48 -24.48
CA MET A 298 -20.77 -3.26 -23.34
C MET A 298 -21.83 -4.27 -22.89
N PRO A 299 -21.61 -5.60 -22.99
CA PRO A 299 -22.47 -6.58 -22.38
C PRO A 299 -21.87 -7.01 -21.03
N ASN A 300 -22.76 -7.20 -20.05
CA ASN A 300 -22.45 -7.83 -18.75
C ASN A 300 -21.63 -9.12 -18.92
N MET A 301 -20.68 -9.33 -18.01
CA MET A 301 -20.01 -10.62 -17.81
C MET A 301 -21.05 -11.75 -17.81
N GLN A 302 -20.91 -12.72 -18.71
CA GLN A 302 -21.35 -14.08 -18.42
C GLN A 302 -20.14 -14.85 -17.90
N GLU A 303 -20.20 -15.21 -16.61
CA GLU A 303 -19.38 -16.29 -16.06
C GLU A 303 -19.69 -17.57 -16.85
N LYS A 304 -18.68 -18.14 -17.50
CA LYS A 304 -18.71 -19.56 -17.83
C LYS A 304 -18.20 -20.33 -16.62
N ILE A 305 -19.07 -21.22 -16.13
CA ILE A 305 -18.82 -22.29 -15.16
C ILE A 305 -17.59 -23.08 -15.56
#